data_AF-A0A125SMM9-F1
#
_entry.id   AF-A0A125SMM9-F1
#
_cell.length_a   1.000
_cell.length_b   1.000
_cell.length_c   1.000
_cell.angle_alpha   90.00
_cell.angle_beta   90.00
_cell.angle_gamma   90.00
#
_symmetry.space_group_name_H-M   'P 1'
#
loop_
_entity.id
_entity.type
_entity.pdbx_description
1 polymer ?
#
loop_
_entity_poly.entity_id
_entity_poly.type
_entity_poly.pdbx_seq_one_letter_code
_entity_poly.pdbx_strand_id
1 'polypeptide(L)'
;MKHEFDSAFHPADIAFETLKLAPHAWVPNNSRLPVLIYRRAVDPSTKDLGKTFEALLAGNEWLPQWRDSIFDYHHFHSTAHEALAVISGKAEVIIGGPGGEVVSVAAGDVVLLPAGTGHCLQSTEGRFQVVGAYPEGQQWDIRRDALLKEEIAAMEALPFPRSDPVAGRNGPLPQEWT
;
A
#
# COMPACT_ATOMS: atom_id res chain seq x y z
N MET A 1 -3.08 41.61 9.34
CA MET A 1 -3.98 40.58 8.78
C MET A 1 -3.10 39.40 8.38
N LYS A 2 -2.88 38.47 9.30
CA LYS A 2 -2.08 37.26 9.06
C LYS A 2 -3.06 36.15 8.71
N HIS A 3 -2.93 35.57 7.52
CA HIS A 3 -3.63 34.36 7.16
C HIS A 3 -2.78 33.19 7.66
N GLU A 4 -3.21 32.54 8.75
CA GLU A 4 -2.78 31.19 9.11
C GLU A 4 -3.82 30.24 8.53
N PHE A 5 -3.47 29.55 7.44
CA PHE A 5 -4.07 28.28 7.11
C PHE A 5 -3.19 27.21 7.74
N ASP A 6 -3.50 26.86 8.97
CA ASP A 6 -2.95 25.68 9.62
C ASP A 6 -4.11 24.70 9.81
N SER A 7 -4.50 24.00 8.74
CA SER A 7 -5.28 22.77 8.90
C SER A 7 -4.28 21.66 9.16
N ALA A 8 -3.80 21.61 10.40
CA ALA A 8 -2.96 20.53 10.88
C ALA A 8 -3.71 19.20 10.70
N PHE A 9 -3.27 18.40 9.73
CA PHE A 9 -3.63 16.99 9.62
C PHE A 9 -3.40 16.34 11.00
N HIS A 10 -4.49 15.97 11.67
CA HIS A 10 -4.40 15.22 12.93
C HIS A 10 -4.37 13.73 12.61
N PRO A 11 -3.32 12.98 13.00
CA PRO A 11 -3.19 11.55 12.73
C PRO A 11 -4.34 10.67 13.28
N ALA A 12 -5.14 11.19 14.22
CA ALA A 12 -6.19 10.45 14.93
C ALA A 12 -7.50 10.26 14.15
N ASP A 13 -7.68 10.89 12.99
CA ASP A 13 -8.94 10.85 12.21
C ASP A 13 -8.82 10.08 10.88
N ILE A 14 -7.72 9.37 10.64
CA ILE A 14 -7.54 8.62 9.38
C ILE A 14 -8.34 7.33 9.45
N ALA A 15 -9.46 7.29 8.71
CA ALA A 15 -10.24 6.07 8.54
C ALA A 15 -9.44 5.03 7.77
N PHE A 16 -9.28 3.84 8.38
CA PHE A 16 -8.61 2.71 7.75
C PHE A 16 -9.40 1.42 7.96
N GLU A 17 -9.17 0.46 7.07
CA GLU A 17 -9.71 -0.90 7.11
C GLU A 17 -8.56 -1.90 7.14
N THR A 18 -8.77 -3.05 7.77
CA THR A 18 -7.81 -4.16 7.80
C THR A 18 -8.36 -5.34 7.01
N LEU A 19 -7.49 -6.00 6.23
CA LEU A 19 -7.81 -7.25 5.55
C LEU A 19 -6.75 -8.30 5.86
N LYS A 20 -7.12 -9.30 6.65
CA LYS A 20 -6.26 -10.44 6.94
C LYS A 20 -6.48 -11.55 5.92
N LEU A 21 -5.39 -12.01 5.32
CA LEU A 21 -5.42 -12.96 4.21
C LEU A 21 -4.79 -14.28 4.63
N ALA A 22 -5.44 -15.38 4.29
CA ALA A 22 -4.81 -16.69 4.34
C ALA A 22 -4.01 -16.91 3.05
N PRO A 23 -3.00 -17.81 3.06
CA PRO A 23 -2.40 -18.30 1.83
C PRO A 23 -3.48 -18.83 0.87
N HIS A 24 -3.39 -18.47 -0.41
CA HIS A 24 -4.39 -18.85 -1.40
C HIS A 24 -3.76 -19.14 -2.76
N ALA A 25 -4.16 -20.27 -3.36
CA ALA A 25 -3.53 -20.81 -4.56
C ALA A 25 -2.00 -20.89 -4.41
N TRP A 26 -1.24 -20.20 -5.27
CA TRP A 26 0.23 -20.12 -5.21
C TRP A 26 0.74 -18.86 -4.50
N VAL A 27 -0.17 -17.98 -4.08
CA VAL A 27 0.18 -16.72 -3.42
C VAL A 27 0.34 -16.96 -1.92
N PRO A 28 1.47 -16.57 -1.32
CA PRO A 28 1.73 -16.88 0.08
C PRO A 28 0.81 -16.07 1.00
N ASN A 29 0.60 -14.78 0.73
CA ASN A 29 -0.01 -13.79 1.64
C ASN A 29 0.70 -13.76 3.01
N ASN A 30 0.95 -12.58 3.55
CA ASN A 30 1.63 -12.52 4.84
C ASN A 30 0.73 -13.13 5.93
N SER A 31 1.22 -14.16 6.62
CA SER A 31 0.44 -14.93 7.59
C SER A 31 0.10 -14.15 8.87
N ARG A 32 0.86 -13.10 9.15
CA ARG A 32 0.76 -12.29 10.39
C ARG A 32 0.18 -10.92 10.12
N LEU A 33 0.68 -10.25 9.10
CA LEU A 33 0.46 -8.83 8.86
C LEU A 33 -0.78 -8.65 7.97
N PRO A 34 -1.80 -7.87 8.41
CA PRO A 34 -2.93 -7.54 7.56
C PRO A 34 -2.56 -6.48 6.51
N VAL A 35 -3.28 -6.49 5.40
CA VAL A 35 -3.34 -5.34 4.48
C VAL A 35 -4.05 -4.20 5.19
N LEU A 36 -3.54 -2.98 5.06
CA LEU A 36 -4.20 -1.77 5.56
C LEU A 36 -4.69 -0.93 4.38
N ILE A 37 -5.94 -0.46 4.43
CA ILE A 37 -6.54 0.38 3.40
C ILE A 37 -6.96 1.68 4.05
N TYR A 38 -6.31 2.78 3.69
CA TYR A 38 -6.61 4.12 4.20
C TYR A 38 -7.55 4.81 3.21
N ARG A 39 -8.71 5.23 3.69
CA ARG A 39 -9.70 5.92 2.87
C ARG A 39 -9.47 7.42 2.91
N ARG A 40 -9.33 8.03 1.73
CA ARG A 40 -9.12 9.48 1.59
C ARG A 40 -8.01 10.01 2.50
N ALA A 41 -6.89 9.27 2.56
CA ALA A 41 -5.67 9.66 3.27
C ALA A 41 -5.22 11.08 2.91
N VAL A 42 -5.43 11.47 1.65
CA VAL A 42 -5.29 12.85 1.16
C VAL A 42 -6.57 13.23 0.40
N ASP A 43 -6.99 14.50 0.51
CA ASP A 43 -8.16 14.99 -0.23
C ASP A 43 -7.92 14.85 -1.74
N PRO A 44 -8.77 14.12 -2.50
CA PRO A 44 -8.60 13.96 -3.95
C PRO A 44 -8.68 15.25 -4.76
N SER A 45 -9.22 16.34 -4.19
CA SER A 45 -9.22 17.66 -4.83
C SER A 45 -7.89 18.41 -4.71
N THR A 46 -6.91 17.84 -4.00
CA THR A 46 -5.58 18.41 -3.82
C THR A 46 -4.89 18.63 -5.16
N LYS A 47 -4.33 19.84 -5.34
CA LYS A 47 -3.56 20.19 -6.53
C LYS A 47 -2.25 19.41 -6.56
N ASP A 48 -2.04 18.62 -7.62
CA ASP A 48 -0.88 17.73 -7.79
C ASP A 48 -0.78 16.65 -6.71
N LEU A 49 -1.84 15.85 -6.58
CA LEU A 49 -1.96 14.76 -5.63
C LEU A 49 -0.75 13.81 -5.63
N GLY A 50 -0.13 13.59 -6.80
CA GLY A 50 1.08 12.78 -6.90
C GLY A 50 2.26 13.35 -6.12
N LYS A 51 2.56 14.65 -6.24
CA LYS A 51 3.63 15.27 -5.43
C LYS A 51 3.28 15.29 -3.95
N THR A 52 2.01 15.48 -3.62
CA THR A 52 1.56 15.44 -2.22
C THR A 52 1.82 14.07 -1.60
N PHE A 53 1.46 12.99 -2.29
CA PHE A 53 1.73 11.63 -1.80
C PHE A 53 3.21 11.30 -1.76
N GLU A 54 4.00 11.70 -2.77
CA GLU A 54 5.45 11.51 -2.73
C GLU A 54 6.09 12.17 -1.50
N ALA A 55 5.70 13.41 -1.19
CA ALA A 55 6.20 14.12 -0.01
C ALA A 55 5.73 13.46 1.30
N LEU A 56 4.46 13.04 1.38
CA LEU A 56 3.89 12.36 2.54
C LEU A 56 4.62 11.04 2.83
N LEU A 57 4.71 10.18 1.82
CA LEU A 57 5.34 8.86 1.93
C LEU A 57 6.82 9.00 2.28
N ALA A 58 7.57 9.86 1.58
CA ALA A 58 8.99 10.08 1.86
C ALA A 58 9.21 10.64 3.27
N GLY A 59 8.35 11.56 3.74
CA GLY A 59 8.40 12.10 5.10
C GLY A 59 8.16 11.03 6.18
N ASN A 60 7.50 9.93 5.82
CA ASN A 60 7.22 8.79 6.67
C ASN A 60 8.19 7.60 6.43
N GLU A 61 9.33 7.82 5.78
CA GLU A 61 10.35 6.78 5.51
C GLU A 61 9.90 5.70 4.50
N TRP A 62 8.87 5.98 3.69
CA TRP A 62 8.43 5.16 2.55
C TRP A 62 8.87 5.84 1.25
N LEU A 63 9.89 5.31 0.61
CA LEU A 63 10.54 5.93 -0.55
C LEU A 63 9.70 5.73 -1.82
N PRO A 64 9.12 6.80 -2.41
CA PRO A 64 8.43 6.71 -3.68
C PRO A 64 9.42 6.40 -4.80
N GLN A 65 9.10 5.45 -5.66
CA GLN A 65 10.00 5.02 -6.74
C GLN A 65 9.41 5.23 -8.14
N TRP A 66 8.10 5.20 -8.28
CA TRP A 66 7.44 5.26 -9.58
C TRP A 66 6.00 5.80 -9.49
N ARG A 67 5.46 6.23 -10.64
CA ARG A 67 4.05 6.58 -10.85
C ARG A 67 3.52 5.80 -12.05
N ASP A 68 2.62 4.86 -11.84
CA ASP A 68 2.02 4.08 -12.93
C ASP A 68 0.73 3.38 -12.47
N SER A 69 0.15 2.54 -13.32
CA SER A 69 -0.93 1.61 -12.98
C SER A 69 -0.38 0.36 -12.29
N ILE A 70 -1.28 -0.39 -11.64
CA ILE A 70 -1.03 -1.75 -11.14
C ILE A 70 -1.07 -2.74 -12.32
N PHE A 71 -0.27 -3.80 -12.28
CA PHE A 71 -0.33 -4.86 -13.31
C PHE A 71 -1.67 -5.60 -13.28
N ASP A 72 -2.15 -5.97 -14.47
CA ASP A 72 -3.39 -6.73 -14.72
C ASP A 72 -3.19 -8.26 -14.64
N TYR A 73 -2.06 -8.70 -14.09
CA TYR A 73 -1.80 -10.09 -13.75
C TYR A 73 -1.53 -10.24 -12.26
N HIS A 74 -1.94 -11.36 -11.69
CA HIS A 74 -1.62 -11.69 -10.31
C HIS A 74 -0.11 -11.74 -10.11
N HIS A 75 0.35 -10.97 -9.14
CA HIS A 75 1.73 -10.94 -8.69
C HIS A 75 1.81 -10.55 -7.22
N PHE A 76 3.00 -10.68 -6.63
CA PHE A 76 3.32 -10.14 -5.32
C PHE A 76 4.81 -9.78 -5.23
N HIS A 77 5.17 -9.09 -4.15
CA HIS A 77 6.55 -8.79 -3.78
C HIS A 77 6.96 -9.68 -2.61
N SER A 78 8.03 -10.46 -2.74
CA SER A 78 8.55 -11.31 -1.66
C SER A 78 9.64 -10.62 -0.83
N THR A 79 10.25 -9.58 -1.37
CA THR A 79 11.42 -8.90 -0.78
C THR A 79 11.14 -7.48 -0.30
N ALA A 80 9.91 -6.99 -0.42
CA ALA A 80 9.51 -5.66 0.04
C ALA A 80 8.03 -5.59 0.45
N HIS A 81 7.75 -4.79 1.49
CA HIS A 81 6.41 -4.24 1.72
C HIS A 81 6.16 -3.09 0.76
N GLU A 82 4.90 -2.85 0.39
CA GLU A 82 4.55 -1.86 -0.62
C GLU A 82 3.40 -0.97 -0.16
N ALA A 83 3.54 0.34 -0.37
CA ALA A 83 2.45 1.30 -0.27
C ALA A 83 2.08 1.78 -1.68
N LEU A 84 0.80 1.65 -2.02
CA LEU A 84 0.21 2.13 -3.27
C LEU A 84 -0.72 3.31 -2.96
N ALA A 85 -0.28 4.52 -3.25
CA ALA A 85 -1.09 5.73 -3.06
C ALA A 85 -1.79 6.13 -4.35
N VAL A 86 -3.12 6.12 -4.37
CA VAL A 86 -3.89 6.36 -5.59
C VAL A 86 -3.95 7.86 -5.90
N ILE A 87 -3.41 8.24 -7.06
CA ILE A 87 -3.24 9.65 -7.46
C ILE A 87 -4.24 10.10 -8.52
N SER A 88 -4.90 9.17 -9.20
CA SER A 88 -5.87 9.46 -10.26
C SER A 88 -6.77 8.26 -10.54
N GLY A 89 -8.00 8.52 -10.98
CA GLY A 89 -8.97 7.50 -11.38
C GLY A 89 -9.51 6.66 -10.22
N LYS A 90 -10.10 5.52 -10.58
CA LYS A 90 -10.56 4.48 -9.67
C LYS A 90 -10.21 3.11 -10.24
N ALA A 91 -10.10 2.12 -9.37
CA ALA A 91 -9.88 0.75 -9.78
C ALA A 91 -10.58 -0.25 -8.87
N GLU A 92 -10.89 -1.41 -9.42
CA GLU A 92 -11.10 -2.64 -8.65
C GLU A 92 -9.78 -3.42 -8.68
N VAL A 93 -9.24 -3.72 -7.51
CA VAL A 93 -8.00 -4.46 -7.35
C VAL A 93 -8.30 -5.74 -6.58
N ILE A 94 -7.95 -6.88 -7.15
CA ILE A 94 -8.04 -8.16 -6.44
C ILE A 94 -6.85 -8.24 -5.48
N ILE A 95 -7.12 -8.51 -4.20
CA ILE A 95 -6.14 -8.64 -3.12
C ILE A 95 -6.21 -10.05 -2.54
N GLY A 96 -5.06 -10.69 -2.35
CA GLY A 96 -4.92 -12.06 -1.85
C GLY A 96 -4.62 -13.12 -2.91
N GLY A 97 -4.52 -12.74 -4.18
CA GLY A 97 -4.25 -13.67 -5.30
C GLY A 97 -5.49 -14.04 -6.13
N PRO A 98 -5.40 -15.05 -7.02
CA PRO A 98 -6.52 -15.47 -7.85
C PRO A 98 -7.77 -15.79 -7.02
N GLY A 99 -8.91 -15.16 -7.31
CA GLY A 99 -10.15 -15.35 -6.54
C GLY A 99 -10.16 -14.70 -5.16
N GLY A 100 -9.18 -13.83 -4.85
CA GLY A 100 -9.14 -13.04 -3.62
C GLY A 100 -10.21 -11.95 -3.55
N GLU A 101 -10.08 -11.11 -2.53
CA GLU A 101 -11.01 -10.02 -2.25
C GLU A 101 -10.91 -8.91 -3.30
N VAL A 102 -12.05 -8.44 -3.81
CA VAL A 102 -12.08 -7.31 -4.73
C VAL A 102 -12.21 -6.03 -3.92
N VAL A 103 -11.19 -5.18 -3.98
CA VAL A 103 -11.12 -3.91 -3.25
C VAL A 103 -11.24 -2.75 -4.24
N SER A 104 -12.30 -1.97 -4.09
CA SER A 104 -12.45 -0.70 -4.80
C SER A 104 -11.52 0.35 -4.19
N VAL A 105 -10.73 1.02 -5.01
CA VAL A 105 -9.82 2.11 -4.61
C VAL A 105 -10.00 3.32 -5.51
N ALA A 106 -9.84 4.52 -4.95
CA ALA A 106 -9.99 5.77 -5.68
C ALA A 106 -8.90 6.77 -5.31
N ALA A 107 -8.71 7.80 -6.15
CA ALA A 107 -7.81 8.90 -5.85
C ALA A 107 -7.96 9.40 -4.40
N GLY A 108 -6.84 9.54 -3.70
CA GLY A 108 -6.78 9.90 -2.29
C GLY A 108 -6.69 8.70 -1.33
N ASP A 109 -6.96 7.48 -1.78
CA ASP A 109 -6.77 6.27 -0.98
C ASP A 109 -5.30 5.80 -0.98
N VAL A 110 -4.92 5.04 0.05
CA VAL A 110 -3.63 4.33 0.13
C VAL A 110 -3.89 2.87 0.49
N VAL A 111 -3.25 1.94 -0.21
CA VAL A 111 -3.25 0.52 0.15
C VAL A 111 -1.83 0.15 0.58
N LEU A 112 -1.70 -0.37 1.79
CA LEU A 112 -0.45 -0.90 2.32
C LEU A 112 -0.49 -2.43 2.27
N LEU A 113 0.44 -3.00 1.52
CA LEU A 113 0.56 -4.41 1.23
C LEU A 113 1.78 -4.98 1.96
N PRO A 114 1.57 -5.90 2.92
CA PRO A 114 2.66 -6.73 3.42
C PRO A 114 3.34 -7.53 2.30
N ALA A 115 4.64 -7.79 2.41
CA ALA A 115 5.34 -8.70 1.51
C ALA A 115 4.61 -10.05 1.45
N GLY A 116 4.45 -10.58 0.24
CA GLY A 116 3.69 -11.79 -0.07
C GLY A 116 2.23 -11.54 -0.45
N THR A 117 1.71 -10.32 -0.32
CA THR A 117 0.32 -10.02 -0.67
C THR A 117 0.12 -10.04 -2.17
N GLY A 118 -0.64 -11.03 -2.64
CA GLY A 118 -1.03 -11.11 -4.05
C GLY A 118 -1.94 -9.96 -4.42
N HIS A 119 -1.67 -9.30 -5.54
CA HIS A 119 -2.56 -8.28 -6.07
C HIS A 119 -2.61 -8.27 -7.60
N CYS A 120 -3.72 -7.80 -8.14
CA CYS A 120 -4.01 -7.79 -9.57
C CYS A 120 -5.04 -6.70 -9.89
N LEU A 121 -4.75 -5.89 -10.90
CA LEU A 121 -5.71 -4.93 -11.41
C LEU A 121 -6.82 -5.65 -12.17
N GLN A 122 -8.07 -5.51 -11.72
CA GLN A 122 -9.22 -6.14 -12.36
C GLN A 122 -9.91 -5.22 -13.36
N SER A 123 -10.12 -3.97 -12.97
CA SER A 123 -10.72 -2.95 -13.85
C SER A 123 -10.37 -1.55 -13.39
N THR A 124 -10.47 -0.58 -14.29
CA THR A 124 -10.24 0.83 -14.00
C THR A 124 -11.36 1.71 -14.53
N GLU A 125 -11.57 2.84 -13.87
CA GLU A 125 -12.37 3.95 -14.36
C GLU A 125 -11.50 5.21 -14.45
N GLY A 126 -11.50 5.83 -15.63
CA GLY A 126 -10.63 6.97 -15.92
C GLY A 126 -9.16 6.57 -16.07
N ARG A 127 -8.26 7.55 -15.90
CA ARG A 127 -6.81 7.30 -15.98
C ARG A 127 -6.30 6.87 -14.61
N PHE A 128 -6.44 5.59 -14.27
CA PHE A 128 -5.98 5.06 -12.98
C PHE A 128 -4.45 5.12 -12.88
N GLN A 129 -3.93 5.73 -11.82
CA GLN A 129 -2.50 5.78 -11.51
C GLN A 129 -2.30 5.79 -9.99
N VAL A 130 -1.20 5.18 -9.56
CA VAL A 130 -0.73 5.16 -8.17
C VAL A 130 0.73 5.61 -8.09
N VAL A 131 1.16 6.04 -6.91
CA VAL A 131 2.57 6.13 -6.52
C VAL A 131 2.91 4.87 -5.76
N GLY A 132 3.93 4.14 -6.21
CA GLY A 132 4.49 3.01 -5.48
C GLY A 132 5.65 3.45 -4.59
N ALA A 133 5.59 3.08 -3.31
CA ALA A 133 6.62 3.38 -2.33
C ALA A 133 6.95 2.18 -1.44
N TYR A 134 8.20 2.12 -1.00
CA TYR A 134 8.75 0.97 -0.27
C TYR A 134 9.58 1.45 0.93
N PRO A 135 9.67 0.67 2.03
CA PRO A 135 10.55 1.00 3.14
C PRO A 135 12.01 1.09 2.70
N GLU A 136 12.79 1.93 3.37
CA GLU A 136 14.23 2.02 3.11
C GLU A 136 14.92 0.65 3.23
N GLY A 137 15.80 0.35 2.26
CA GLY A 137 16.57 -0.90 2.23
C GLY A 137 15.81 -2.12 1.69
N GLN A 138 14.55 -1.98 1.28
CA GLN A 138 13.78 -3.05 0.65
C GLN A 138 13.69 -2.83 -0.87
N GLN A 139 14.27 -3.76 -1.62
CA GLN A 139 14.19 -3.78 -3.08
C GLN A 139 13.12 -4.78 -3.49
N TRP A 140 12.06 -4.31 -4.15
CA TRP A 140 10.97 -5.16 -4.63
C TRP A 140 11.43 -6.03 -5.81
N ASP A 141 10.91 -7.25 -5.84
CA ASP A 141 10.94 -8.22 -6.96
C ASP A 141 9.57 -8.27 -7.65
N ILE A 142 9.33 -9.14 -8.62
CA ILE A 142 7.95 -9.40 -9.10
C ILE A 142 7.80 -10.91 -9.19
N ARG A 143 6.95 -11.49 -8.32
CA ARG A 143 6.71 -12.94 -8.26
C ARG A 143 5.38 -13.30 -8.87
N ARG A 144 5.36 -14.41 -9.62
CA ARG A 144 4.19 -14.93 -10.33
C ARG A 144 4.05 -16.45 -10.17
N ASP A 145 4.74 -16.98 -9.19
CA ASP A 145 4.97 -18.39 -8.92
C ASP A 145 5.01 -18.61 -7.39
N ALA A 146 4.79 -19.85 -6.98
CA ALA A 146 4.83 -20.20 -5.56
C ALA A 146 6.25 -20.07 -5.00
N LEU A 147 6.36 -19.55 -3.78
CA LEU A 147 7.60 -19.51 -3.04
C LEU A 147 7.97 -20.90 -2.48
N LEU A 148 9.27 -21.19 -2.44
CA LEU A 148 9.84 -22.24 -1.61
C LEU A 148 9.73 -21.86 -0.13
N LYS A 149 9.85 -22.86 0.75
CA LYS A 149 9.71 -22.67 2.20
C LYS A 149 10.74 -21.67 2.76
N GLU A 150 11.97 -21.71 2.23
CA GLU A 150 13.06 -20.83 2.63
C GLU A 150 12.80 -19.39 2.19
N GLU A 151 12.18 -19.19 1.03
CA GLU A 151 11.77 -17.88 0.53
C GLU A 151 10.63 -17.30 1.36
N ILE A 152 9.65 -18.12 1.76
CA ILE A 152 8.58 -17.71 2.69
C ILE A 152 9.18 -17.25 4.03
N ALA A 153 10.12 -18.03 4.58
CA ALA A 153 10.79 -17.67 5.83
C ALA A 153 11.58 -16.34 5.71
N ALA A 154 12.24 -16.11 4.57
CA ALA A 154 12.95 -14.85 4.31
C ALA A 154 11.98 -13.66 4.18
N MET A 155 10.86 -13.85 3.46
CA MET A 155 9.80 -12.85 3.29
C MET A 155 9.16 -12.47 4.64
N GLU A 156 8.84 -13.45 5.49
CA GLU A 156 8.27 -13.21 6.83
C GLU A 156 9.27 -12.57 7.81
N ALA A 157 10.57 -12.67 7.53
CA ALA A 157 11.65 -12.09 8.33
C ALA A 157 12.06 -10.67 7.86
N LEU A 158 11.39 -10.11 6.85
CA LEU A 158 11.69 -8.76 6.38
C LEU A 158 11.60 -7.74 7.53
N PRO A 159 12.49 -6.72 7.56
CA PRO A 159 12.44 -5.68 8.58
C PRO A 159 11.09 -4.96 8.58
N PHE A 160 10.52 -4.81 9.77
CA PHE A 160 9.28 -4.07 9.95
C PHE A 160 9.54 -2.57 9.69
N PRO A 161 8.69 -1.89 8.92
CA PRO A 161 8.76 -0.44 8.75
C PRO A 161 8.64 0.27 10.11
N ARG A 162 9.40 1.36 10.30
CA ARG A 162 9.43 2.12 11.57
C ARG A 162 8.24 3.05 11.76
N SER A 163 7.52 3.32 10.68
CA SER A 163 6.43 4.29 10.60
C SER A 163 5.37 3.82 9.62
N ASP A 164 4.15 4.23 9.90
CA ASP A 164 3.02 4.14 8.99
C ASP A 164 3.22 5.04 7.76
N PRO A 165 2.91 4.59 6.54
CA PRO A 165 3.11 5.38 5.31
C PRO A 165 2.29 6.67 5.28
N VAL A 166 1.16 6.73 6.00
CA VAL A 166 0.25 7.88 6.00
C VAL A 166 0.41 8.69 7.28
N ALA A 167 0.28 8.03 8.44
CA ALA A 167 0.18 8.69 9.74
C ALA A 167 1.50 8.71 10.53
N GLY A 168 2.60 8.22 9.95
CA GLY A 168 3.92 8.21 10.59
C GLY A 168 3.98 7.30 11.82
N ARG A 169 4.78 7.67 12.83
CA ARG A 169 5.07 6.80 14.00
C ARG A 169 3.86 6.47 14.88
N ASN A 170 2.82 7.29 14.82
CA ASN A 170 1.60 7.10 15.63
C ASN A 170 0.44 6.53 14.81
N GLY A 171 0.70 6.13 13.56
CA GLY A 171 -0.30 5.55 12.69
C GLY A 171 -0.73 4.14 13.08
N PRO A 172 -1.70 3.56 12.35
CA PRO A 172 -2.17 2.19 12.55
C PRO A 172 -1.10 1.11 12.40
N LEU A 173 -0.14 1.26 11.48
CA LEU A 173 0.81 0.20 11.13
C LEU A 173 1.52 -0.40 12.36
N PRO A 174 2.19 0.35 13.25
CA PRO A 174 2.88 -0.24 14.40
C PRO A 174 1.97 -0.97 15.40
N GLN A 175 0.66 -0.73 15.37
CA GLN A 175 -0.30 -1.43 16.22
C GLN A 175 -0.84 -2.70 15.55
N GLU A 176 -1.11 -2.63 14.24
CA GLU A 176 -1.68 -3.74 13.47
C GLU A 176 -0.63 -4.77 13.03
N TRP A 177 0.62 -4.33 12.80
CA TRP A 177 1.73 -5.19 12.36
C TRP A 177 2.54 -5.66 13.56
N THR A 178 2.03 -6.71 14.24
CA THR A 178 2.63 -7.31 15.44
C THR A 178 3.05 -8.78 15.27
#